data_AF-A0A6V7KKI8-F1
#
_entry.id   AF-A0A6V7KKI8-F1
#
_cell.length_a   1.000
_cell.length_b   1.000
_cell.length_c   1.000
_cell.angle_alpha   90.00
_cell.angle_beta   90.00
_cell.angle_gamma   90.00
#
_symmetry.space_group_name_H-M   'P 1'
#
loop_
_entity.id
_entity.type
_entity.pdbx_description
1 polymer ?
#
loop_
_entity_poly.entity_id
_entity_poly.type
_entity_poly.pdbx_seq_one_letter_code
_entity_poly.pdbx_strand_id
1 'polypeptide(L)'
;QFPMETESGLLEVISPSPSYYPDLTKLRDTLGDDHQRVVWRSKQNLDFAFLMSYAQSKGTFYIQLEDDILAKKNFITTMKSYALQKISMKENWFVLDFCQLGFIGKLFKCVELPWLIQFFLMFHNDKPVDWLLDHLVTTKVCSLDKDPKHCKMAKAELWLHYKPSLFQHIGMHSSLKGKVQKLKDKQFGKVTLFYAHDNPEATVETQIMPYKQYTLRKAYKGESFFWGLLPQPGDNLKFKFKRPIFIQ
;
A
#
# COMPACT_ATOMS: atom_id res chain seq x y z
N GLN A 1 -1.41 -16.25 13.99
CA GLN A 1 -1.63 -15.08 14.86
C GLN A 1 -0.27 -14.69 15.43
N PHE A 2 -0.02 -13.40 15.69
CA PHE A 2 1.30 -12.81 16.01
C PHE A 2 1.35 -12.22 17.44
N PRO A 3 1.14 -13.03 18.50
CA PRO A 3 1.03 -12.51 19.86
C PRO A 3 2.34 -11.92 20.38
N MET A 4 3.48 -12.58 20.11
CA MET A 4 4.80 -12.10 20.55
C MET A 4 5.15 -10.76 19.90
N GLU A 5 4.84 -10.60 18.61
CA GLU A 5 5.07 -9.35 17.88
C GLU A 5 4.16 -8.24 18.39
N THR A 6 2.94 -8.56 18.81
CA THR A 6 2.00 -7.60 19.40
C THR A 6 2.46 -7.17 20.79
N GLU A 7 2.82 -8.12 21.64
CA GLU A 7 3.29 -7.86 23.01
C GLU A 7 4.63 -7.11 23.04
N SER A 8 5.53 -7.40 22.10
CA SER A 8 6.81 -6.67 21.97
C SER A 8 6.66 -5.27 21.38
N GLY A 9 5.48 -4.92 20.85
CA GLY A 9 5.25 -3.67 20.12
C GLY A 9 5.87 -3.63 18.72
N LEU A 10 6.32 -4.78 18.17
CA LEU A 10 6.73 -4.88 16.77
C LEU A 10 5.53 -4.69 15.83
N LEU A 11 4.38 -5.25 16.21
CA LEU A 11 3.10 -5.07 15.54
C LEU A 11 2.16 -4.27 16.45
N GLU A 12 1.74 -3.10 15.99
CA GLU A 12 0.79 -2.28 16.72
C GLU A 12 -0.46 -2.06 15.85
N VAL A 13 -1.62 -2.37 16.40
CA VAL A 13 -2.91 -2.07 15.77
C VAL A 13 -3.50 -0.87 16.48
N ILE A 14 -3.63 0.23 15.75
CA ILE A 14 -4.18 1.47 16.26
C ILE A 14 -5.48 1.80 15.54
N SER A 15 -6.39 2.46 16.25
CA SER A 15 -7.62 3.00 15.66
C SER A 15 -7.86 4.37 16.27
N PRO A 16 -8.10 5.42 15.46
CA PRO A 16 -8.49 6.71 16.00
C PRO A 16 -9.86 6.62 16.68
N SER A 17 -10.06 7.44 17.72
CA SER A 17 -11.39 7.66 18.30
C SER A 17 -12.35 8.18 17.22
N PRO A 18 -13.64 7.81 17.23
CA PRO A 18 -14.63 8.42 16.34
C PRO A 18 -14.64 9.96 16.39
N SER A 19 -14.28 10.55 17.53
CA SER A 19 -14.19 12.01 17.72
C SER A 19 -13.02 12.68 17.00
N TYR A 20 -12.06 11.90 16.48
CA TYR A 20 -10.96 12.43 15.66
C TYR A 20 -11.46 12.94 14.31
N TYR A 21 -12.48 12.28 13.76
CA TYR A 21 -13.02 12.65 12.45
C TYR A 21 -13.96 13.86 12.57
N PRO A 22 -13.95 14.77 11.58
CA PRO A 22 -15.02 15.73 11.44
C PRO A 22 -16.32 15.01 11.08
N ASP A 23 -17.43 15.75 11.06
CA ASP A 23 -18.69 15.23 10.55
C ASP A 23 -18.56 14.94 9.03
N LEU A 24 -18.26 13.68 8.70
CA LEU A 24 -18.03 13.24 7.33
C LEU A 24 -19.26 13.43 6.44
N THR A 25 -20.47 13.50 7.01
CA THR A 25 -21.71 13.74 6.25
C THR A 25 -21.84 15.18 5.76
N LYS A 26 -21.06 16.11 6.33
CA LYS A 26 -21.04 17.53 5.98
C LYS A 26 -19.85 17.91 5.08
N LEU A 27 -19.15 16.91 4.54
CA LEU A 27 -18.08 17.17 3.57
C LEU A 27 -18.65 17.82 2.30
N ARG A 28 -17.79 18.56 1.61
CA ARG A 28 -18.19 19.30 0.41
C ARG A 28 -17.88 18.42 -0.78
N ASP A 29 -18.84 18.27 -1.67
CA ASP A 29 -18.58 17.55 -2.91
C ASP A 29 -17.60 18.35 -3.76
N THR A 30 -16.45 17.74 -4.08
CA THR A 30 -15.42 18.36 -4.92
C THR A 30 -14.99 17.41 -6.03
N LEU A 31 -14.36 17.95 -7.08
CA LEU A 31 -13.87 17.20 -8.25
C LEU A 31 -14.97 16.54 -9.11
N GLY A 32 -16.24 16.86 -8.87
CA GLY A 32 -17.38 16.21 -9.54
C GLY A 32 -17.59 14.76 -9.09
N ASP A 33 -16.99 14.36 -7.97
CA ASP A 33 -17.18 13.05 -7.36
C ASP A 33 -18.56 12.99 -6.65
N ASP A 34 -19.13 11.79 -6.57
CA ASP A 34 -20.27 11.53 -5.69
C ASP A 34 -19.87 11.65 -4.20
N HIS A 35 -20.86 11.91 -3.34
CA HIS A 35 -20.60 12.13 -1.92
C HIS A 35 -19.92 10.94 -1.23
N GLN A 36 -20.24 9.69 -1.60
CA GLN A 36 -19.61 8.51 -0.99
C GLN A 36 -18.13 8.45 -1.31
N ARG A 37 -17.76 8.80 -2.54
CA ARG A 37 -16.37 8.88 -2.97
C ARG A 37 -15.62 10.01 -2.26
N VAL A 38 -16.27 11.17 -2.05
CA VAL A 38 -15.72 12.29 -1.26
C VAL A 38 -15.42 11.82 0.15
N VAL A 39 -16.40 11.23 0.84
CA VAL A 39 -16.23 10.65 2.19
C VAL A 39 -15.08 9.66 2.22
N TRP A 40 -15.02 8.74 1.25
CA TRP A 40 -13.98 7.72 1.18
C TRP A 40 -12.57 8.33 1.10
N ARG A 41 -12.32 9.25 0.16
CA ARG A 41 -10.98 9.85 -0.01
C ARG A 41 -10.62 10.80 1.14
N SER A 42 -11.60 11.50 1.70
CA SER A 42 -11.39 12.38 2.84
C SER A 42 -11.07 11.62 4.11
N LYS A 43 -11.77 10.51 4.36
CA LYS A 43 -11.44 9.61 5.47
C LYS A 43 -10.03 9.04 5.30
N GLN A 44 -9.64 8.61 4.08
CA GLN A 44 -8.30 8.11 3.82
C GLN A 44 -7.20 9.14 4.13
N ASN A 45 -7.38 10.40 3.75
CA ASN A 45 -6.45 11.49 4.10
C ASN A 45 -6.27 11.61 5.62
N LEU A 46 -7.39 11.59 6.36
CA LEU A 46 -7.39 11.70 7.83
C LEU A 46 -6.75 10.47 8.51
N ASP A 47 -7.00 9.27 7.98
CA ASP A 47 -6.42 8.01 8.46
C ASP A 47 -4.89 8.02 8.30
N PHE A 48 -4.39 8.44 7.14
CA PHE A 48 -2.95 8.54 6.89
C PHE A 48 -2.30 9.63 7.74
N ALA A 49 -2.94 10.78 7.90
CA ALA A 49 -2.46 11.81 8.81
C ALA A 49 -2.34 11.29 10.25
N PHE A 50 -3.36 10.57 10.74
CA PHE A 50 -3.35 9.96 12.08
C PHE A 50 -2.21 8.95 12.24
N LEU A 51 -2.07 8.04 11.27
CA LEU A 51 -1.02 7.02 11.28
C LEU A 51 0.37 7.65 11.26
N MET A 52 0.58 8.68 10.43
CA MET A 52 1.85 9.42 10.38
C MET A 52 2.13 10.15 11.69
N SER A 53 1.12 10.78 12.32
CA SER A 53 1.28 11.42 13.63
C SER A 53 1.69 10.42 14.71
N TYR A 54 1.10 9.22 14.70
CA TYR A 54 1.46 8.15 15.63
C TYR A 54 2.90 7.66 15.41
N ALA A 55 3.30 7.48 14.15
CA ALA A 55 4.59 6.91 13.78
C ALA A 55 5.76 7.90 13.86
N GLN A 56 5.49 9.22 13.85
CA GLN A 56 6.52 10.25 13.73
C GLN A 56 7.65 10.13 14.78
N SER A 57 7.32 9.82 16.02
CA SER A 57 8.31 9.71 17.10
C SER A 57 8.95 8.33 17.24
N LYS A 58 8.52 7.34 16.44
CA LYS A 58 8.89 5.93 16.61
C LYS A 58 10.08 5.47 15.78
N GLY A 59 10.58 6.30 14.87
CA GLY A 59 11.69 5.90 14.00
C GLY A 59 12.32 7.04 13.24
N THR A 60 13.37 6.71 12.48
CA THR A 60 14.07 7.67 11.59
C THR A 60 13.38 7.82 10.25
N PHE A 61 12.80 6.72 9.75
CA PHE A 61 12.10 6.65 8.47
C PHE A 61 10.70 6.13 8.66
N TYR A 62 9.78 6.66 7.87
CA TYR A 62 8.41 6.21 7.75
C TYR A 62 8.18 5.70 6.33
N ILE A 63 7.43 4.60 6.20
CA ILE A 63 6.99 4.09 4.91
C ILE A 63 5.49 3.85 4.92
N GLN A 64 4.81 4.37 3.90
CA GLN A 64 3.40 4.05 3.67
C GLN A 64 3.28 2.79 2.82
N LEU A 65 2.53 1.80 3.30
CA LEU A 65 2.14 0.61 2.57
C LEU A 65 0.62 0.40 2.66
N GLU A 66 0.11 -0.49 1.82
CA GLU A 66 -1.29 -0.93 1.78
C GLU A 66 -1.33 -2.45 1.95
N ASP A 67 -2.51 -3.00 2.26
CA ASP A 67 -2.71 -4.42 2.55
C ASP A 67 -2.71 -5.32 1.31
N ASP A 68 -2.98 -4.77 0.12
CA ASP A 68 -3.14 -5.50 -1.13
C ASP A 68 -1.96 -5.32 -2.10
N ILE A 69 -0.75 -5.47 -1.59
CA ILE A 69 0.49 -5.30 -2.35
C ILE A 69 1.31 -6.59 -2.43
N LEU A 70 2.00 -6.77 -3.57
CA LEU A 70 3.13 -7.69 -3.68
C LEU A 70 4.42 -6.92 -3.45
N ALA A 71 5.30 -7.48 -2.63
CA ALA A 71 6.62 -6.93 -2.36
C ALA A 71 7.73 -7.81 -2.94
N LYS A 72 8.84 -7.21 -3.39
CA LYS A 72 10.05 -7.94 -3.74
C LYS A 72 10.75 -8.51 -2.50
N LYS A 73 11.47 -9.61 -2.68
CA LYS A 73 12.33 -10.17 -1.61
C LYS A 73 13.32 -9.11 -1.13
N ASN A 74 13.56 -9.05 0.18
CA ASN A 74 14.49 -8.11 0.83
C ASN A 74 14.13 -6.62 0.68
N PHE A 75 12.88 -6.27 0.36
CA PHE A 75 12.47 -4.88 0.13
C PHE A 75 12.88 -3.95 1.29
N ILE A 76 12.74 -4.36 2.55
CA ILE A 76 13.13 -3.57 3.73
C ILE A 76 14.62 -3.20 3.67
N THR A 77 15.49 -4.21 3.49
CA THR A 77 16.94 -4.01 3.41
C THR A 77 17.29 -3.09 2.25
N THR A 78 16.71 -3.32 1.07
CA THR A 78 16.95 -2.49 -0.12
C THR A 78 16.56 -1.03 0.11
N MET A 79 15.37 -0.77 0.66
CA MET A 79 14.89 0.59 0.94
C MET A 79 15.77 1.30 1.96
N LYS A 80 16.12 0.61 3.06
CA LYS A 80 16.98 1.15 4.11
C LYS A 80 18.37 1.50 3.56
N SER A 81 19.00 0.59 2.82
CA SER A 81 20.31 0.84 2.21
C SER A 81 20.28 2.01 1.24
N TYR A 82 19.23 2.11 0.41
CA TYR A 82 19.07 3.23 -0.52
C TYR A 82 18.89 4.57 0.20
N ALA A 83 18.05 4.62 1.24
CA ALA A 83 17.86 5.85 2.03
C ALA A 83 19.15 6.31 2.72
N LEU A 84 19.89 5.39 3.33
CA LEU A 84 21.17 5.69 3.99
C LEU A 84 22.25 6.13 2.99
N GLN A 85 22.29 5.51 1.81
CA GLN A 85 23.19 5.92 0.72
C GLN A 85 22.91 7.37 0.30
N LYS A 86 21.64 7.74 0.13
CA LYS A 86 21.24 9.10 -0.27
C LYS A 86 21.59 10.15 0.78
N ILE A 87 21.46 9.81 2.06
CA ILE A 87 21.92 10.66 3.17
C ILE A 87 23.44 10.83 3.14
N SER A 88 24.19 9.74 2.94
CA SER A 88 25.67 9.77 2.84
C SER A 88 26.15 10.67 1.69
N MET A 89 25.46 10.62 0.55
CA MET A 89 25.71 11.48 -0.61
C MET A 89 25.27 12.94 -0.41
N LYS A 90 24.68 13.29 0.74
CA LYS A 90 24.11 14.61 1.05
C LYS A 90 23.08 15.07 0.01
N GLU A 91 22.38 14.13 -0.63
CA GLU A 91 21.28 14.45 -1.53
C GLU A 91 20.07 14.96 -0.72
N ASN A 92 19.56 16.14 -1.06
CA ASN A 92 18.41 16.72 -0.39
C ASN A 92 17.10 16.21 -0.99
N TRP A 93 16.66 15.04 -0.56
CA TRP A 93 15.39 14.43 -0.98
C TRP A 93 14.29 14.60 0.08
N PHE A 94 13.04 14.59 -0.41
CA PHE A 94 11.83 14.61 0.40
C PHE A 94 11.06 13.29 0.33
N VAL A 95 10.98 12.67 -0.86
CA VAL A 95 10.32 11.38 -1.09
C VAL A 95 11.29 10.40 -1.74
N LEU A 96 11.43 9.21 -1.17
CA LEU A 96 11.96 8.05 -1.90
C LEU A 96 10.79 7.17 -2.31
N ASP A 97 10.64 7.00 -3.62
CA ASP A 97 9.48 6.35 -4.21
C ASP A 97 9.84 4.99 -4.79
N PHE A 98 9.29 3.94 -4.17
CA PHE A 98 9.52 2.54 -4.53
C PHE A 98 8.34 1.91 -5.29
N CYS A 99 7.29 2.67 -5.59
CA CYS A 99 6.14 2.24 -6.38
C CYS A 99 5.46 3.43 -7.03
N GLN A 100 5.42 3.52 -8.36
CA GLN A 100 4.86 4.69 -9.04
C GLN A 100 3.33 4.78 -8.96
N LEU A 101 2.67 3.76 -8.41
CA LEU A 101 1.23 3.71 -8.27
C LEU A 101 0.80 4.22 -6.89
N GLY A 102 0.06 5.33 -6.90
CA GLY A 102 -0.55 5.91 -5.70
C GLY A 102 0.46 6.21 -4.59
N PHE A 103 0.02 6.05 -3.35
CA PHE A 103 0.77 6.43 -2.15
C PHE A 103 1.59 5.29 -1.56
N ILE A 104 1.55 4.13 -2.21
CA ILE A 104 2.23 2.91 -1.79
C ILE A 104 3.75 3.10 -1.95
N GLY A 105 4.52 2.54 -1.02
CA GLY A 105 5.96 2.46 -1.12
C GLY A 105 6.63 3.83 -1.10
N LYS A 106 5.99 4.84 -0.50
CA LYS A 106 6.56 6.17 -0.30
C LYS A 106 7.27 6.19 1.05
N LEU A 107 8.57 6.43 1.01
CA LEU A 107 9.41 6.54 2.20
C LEU A 107 9.78 8.00 2.45
N PHE A 108 9.63 8.40 3.71
CA PHE A 108 9.90 9.75 4.20
C PHE A 108 10.84 9.70 5.41
N LYS A 109 11.57 10.79 5.64
CA LYS A 109 12.22 11.01 6.93
C LYS A 109 11.14 11.38 7.96
N CYS A 110 11.16 10.80 9.16
CA CYS A 110 10.15 11.10 10.17
C CYS A 110 10.10 12.59 10.56
N VAL A 111 11.25 13.28 10.51
CA VAL A 111 11.34 14.73 10.76
C VAL A 111 10.55 15.59 9.75
N GLU A 112 10.24 15.04 8.58
CA GLU A 112 9.47 15.73 7.53
C GLU A 112 7.96 15.47 7.63
N LEU A 113 7.53 14.46 8.41
CA LEU A 113 6.12 14.09 8.53
C LEU A 113 5.19 15.22 8.99
N PRO A 114 5.58 16.17 9.87
CA PRO A 114 4.73 17.30 10.23
C PRO A 114 4.17 18.07 9.02
N TRP A 115 4.96 18.24 7.96
CA TRP A 115 4.51 18.91 6.74
C TRP A 115 3.41 18.11 6.03
N LEU A 116 3.57 16.79 5.95
CA LEU A 116 2.58 15.89 5.34
C LEU A 116 1.29 15.86 6.14
N ILE A 117 1.42 15.65 7.46
CA ILE A 117 0.29 15.60 8.40
C ILE A 117 -0.54 16.88 8.29
N GLN A 118 0.09 18.04 8.45
CA GLN A 118 -0.63 19.32 8.41
C GLN A 118 -1.28 19.57 7.06
N PHE A 119 -0.59 19.27 5.96
CA PHE A 119 -1.13 19.47 4.62
C PHE A 119 -2.32 18.54 4.33
N PHE A 120 -2.23 17.27 4.74
CA PHE A 120 -3.31 16.30 4.59
C PHE A 120 -4.52 16.66 5.44
N LEU A 121 -4.31 17.11 6.68
CA LEU A 121 -5.39 17.60 7.54
C LEU A 121 -6.05 18.85 6.95
N MET A 122 -5.27 19.79 6.44
CA MET A 122 -5.79 21.04 5.88
C MET A 122 -6.65 20.82 4.64
N PHE A 123 -6.24 19.91 3.75
CA PHE A 123 -6.87 19.68 2.46
C PHE A 123 -7.61 18.33 2.36
N HIS A 124 -7.96 17.72 3.50
CA HIS A 124 -8.57 16.38 3.53
C HIS A 124 -9.87 16.30 2.70
N ASN A 125 -10.66 17.37 2.65
CA ASN A 125 -11.92 17.45 1.91
C ASN A 125 -11.70 17.68 0.40
N ASP A 126 -10.59 18.32 0.02
CA ASP A 126 -10.46 18.90 -1.31
C ASP A 126 -9.94 17.92 -2.37
N LYS A 127 -8.98 17.04 -2.02
CA LYS A 127 -8.29 16.16 -2.98
C LYS A 127 -7.85 14.82 -2.35
N PRO A 128 -7.69 13.75 -3.13
CA PRO A 128 -7.12 12.49 -2.63
C PRO A 128 -5.63 12.63 -2.26
N VAL A 129 -5.14 11.77 -1.37
CA VAL A 129 -3.79 11.89 -0.76
C VAL A 129 -2.65 11.92 -1.77
N ASP A 130 -2.74 11.14 -2.84
CA ASP A 130 -1.72 11.10 -3.90
C ASP A 130 -1.49 12.49 -4.52
N TRP A 131 -2.58 13.20 -4.74
CA TRP A 131 -2.56 14.54 -5.31
C TRP A 131 -2.10 15.56 -4.28
N LEU A 132 -2.48 15.37 -3.01
CA LEU A 132 -1.98 16.22 -1.93
C LEU A 132 -0.47 16.08 -1.75
N LEU A 133 0.10 14.87 -1.88
CA LEU A 133 1.55 14.69 -1.87
C LEU A 133 2.21 15.42 -3.04
N ASP A 134 1.70 15.23 -4.26
CA ASP A 134 2.21 15.92 -5.45
C ASP A 134 2.16 17.44 -5.31
N HIS A 135 1.05 17.97 -4.80
CA HIS A 135 0.88 19.39 -4.55
C HIS A 135 1.78 19.90 -3.45
N LEU A 136 1.97 19.17 -2.34
CA LEU A 136 2.90 19.57 -1.28
C LEU A 136 4.32 19.73 -1.83
N VAL A 137 4.79 18.76 -2.63
CA VAL A 137 6.12 18.84 -3.25
C VAL A 137 6.19 19.99 -4.24
N THR A 138 5.14 20.18 -5.05
CA THR A 138 5.04 21.31 -5.99
C THR A 138 5.11 22.65 -5.27
N THR A 139 4.34 22.83 -4.19
CA THR A 139 4.34 24.05 -3.36
C THR A 139 5.68 24.32 -2.71
N LYS A 140 6.45 23.28 -2.37
CA LYS A 140 7.78 23.44 -1.77
C LYS A 140 8.86 23.93 -2.74
N VAL A 141 8.75 23.66 -4.04
CA VAL A 141 9.89 23.83 -4.97
C VAL A 141 9.59 24.60 -6.25
N CYS A 142 8.33 24.68 -6.68
CA CYS A 142 7.97 25.31 -7.93
C CYS A 142 7.66 26.79 -7.71
N SER A 143 8.40 27.66 -8.41
CA SER A 143 8.12 29.10 -8.49
C SER A 143 7.14 29.39 -9.62
N LEU A 144 6.22 30.32 -9.39
CA LEU A 144 5.24 30.77 -10.39
C LEU A 144 5.90 31.53 -11.55
N ASP A 145 7.08 32.11 -11.33
CA ASP A 145 7.82 32.90 -12.31
C ASP A 145 8.64 32.04 -13.28
N LYS A 146 8.66 30.71 -13.06
CA LYS A 146 9.46 29.77 -13.84
C LYS A 146 8.59 28.86 -14.69
N ASP A 147 9.17 28.38 -15.78
CA ASP A 147 8.47 27.50 -16.69
C ASP A 147 8.16 26.12 -16.04
N PRO A 148 7.19 25.37 -16.61
CA PRO A 148 6.85 24.03 -16.12
C PRO A 148 8.00 23.02 -16.16
N LYS A 149 9.00 23.22 -17.03
CA LYS A 149 10.15 22.31 -17.15
C LYS A 149 11.07 22.46 -15.94
N HIS A 150 11.27 23.69 -15.47
CA HIS A 150 12.02 23.98 -14.26
C HIS A 150 11.36 23.36 -13.04
N CYS A 151 10.04 23.53 -12.89
CA CYS A 151 9.27 22.89 -11.82
C CYS A 151 9.44 21.35 -11.86
N LYS A 152 9.34 20.74 -13.04
CA LYS A 152 9.54 19.30 -13.20
C LYS A 152 10.94 18.84 -12.77
N MET A 153 11.98 19.59 -13.12
CA MET A 153 13.36 19.28 -12.73
C MET A 153 13.55 19.40 -11.21
N ALA A 154 13.09 20.51 -10.61
CA ALA A 154 13.16 20.72 -9.16
C ALA A 154 12.39 19.64 -8.38
N LYS A 155 11.21 19.24 -8.84
CA LYS A 155 10.45 18.12 -8.25
C LYS A 155 11.22 16.81 -8.32
N ALA A 156 11.91 16.54 -9.43
CA ALA A 156 12.68 15.30 -9.62
C ALA A 156 13.91 15.22 -8.69
N GLU A 157 14.43 16.35 -8.20
CA GLU A 157 15.52 16.37 -7.20
C GLU A 157 15.00 16.00 -5.80
N LEU A 158 13.79 16.40 -5.44
CA LEU A 158 13.18 16.07 -4.14
C LEU A 158 12.45 14.72 -4.13
N TRP A 159 11.94 14.26 -5.27
CA TRP A 159 11.18 13.02 -5.42
C TRP A 159 11.99 12.00 -6.22
N LEU A 160 12.76 11.19 -5.51
CA LEU A 160 13.66 10.22 -6.12
C LEU A 160 12.94 8.89 -6.34
N HIS A 161 12.86 8.44 -7.59
CA HIS A 161 12.28 7.15 -7.92
C HIS A 161 13.34 6.05 -7.91
N TYR A 162 13.12 5.03 -7.08
CA TYR A 162 13.94 3.83 -7.06
C TYR A 162 13.57 2.93 -8.25
N LYS A 163 14.59 2.37 -8.91
CA LYS A 163 14.40 1.44 -10.04
C LYS A 163 15.19 0.16 -9.79
N PRO A 164 14.58 -1.02 -9.98
CA PRO A 164 13.16 -1.26 -10.32
C PRO A 164 12.21 -1.10 -9.13
N SER A 165 10.92 -0.82 -9.37
CA SER A 165 9.91 -0.72 -8.29
C SER A 165 9.90 -1.98 -7.41
N LEU A 166 9.69 -1.78 -6.11
CA LEU A 166 9.71 -2.85 -5.11
C LEU A 166 8.32 -3.36 -4.73
N PHE A 167 7.26 -2.64 -5.13
CA PHE A 167 5.87 -3.00 -4.84
C PHE A 167 4.97 -2.96 -6.07
N GLN A 168 3.92 -3.77 -6.04
CA GLN A 168 2.84 -3.81 -7.02
C GLN A 168 1.51 -4.04 -6.31
N HIS A 169 0.58 -3.11 -6.49
CA HIS A 169 -0.81 -3.27 -6.05
C HIS A 169 -1.49 -4.41 -6.82
N ILE A 170 -2.20 -5.30 -6.13
CA ILE A 170 -2.91 -6.45 -6.71
C ILE A 170 -4.42 -6.40 -6.54
N GLY A 171 -4.96 -5.48 -5.73
CA GLY A 171 -6.40 -5.25 -5.62
C GLY A 171 -7.00 -4.88 -6.98
N MET A 172 -7.82 -5.78 -7.53
CA MET A 172 -8.51 -5.54 -8.81
C MET A 172 -9.87 -4.89 -8.61
N HIS A 173 -10.49 -5.08 -7.45
CA HIS A 173 -11.81 -4.55 -7.11
C HIS A 173 -11.68 -3.63 -5.90
N SER A 174 -12.00 -2.36 -6.09
CA SER A 174 -12.05 -1.38 -5.01
C SER A 174 -13.27 -1.62 -4.12
N SER A 175 -13.19 -1.17 -2.87
CA SER A 175 -14.36 -1.02 -1.98
C SER A 175 -15.41 -0.04 -2.53
N LEU A 176 -15.03 0.85 -3.47
CA LEU A 176 -15.97 1.66 -4.23
C LEU A 176 -16.66 0.84 -5.32
N LYS A 177 -18.01 0.79 -5.26
CA LYS A 177 -18.83 0.01 -6.19
C LYS A 177 -18.53 0.37 -7.65
N GLY A 178 -18.15 -0.62 -8.44
CA GLY A 178 -17.89 -0.46 -9.88
C GLY A 178 -16.47 -0.02 -10.26
N LYS A 179 -15.58 0.29 -9.30
CA LYS A 179 -14.20 0.70 -9.60
C LYS A 179 -13.29 -0.52 -9.70
N VAL A 180 -12.92 -0.89 -10.93
CA VAL A 180 -11.93 -1.93 -11.22
C VAL A 180 -10.56 -1.30 -11.46
N GLN A 181 -9.58 -1.64 -10.62
CA GLN A 181 -8.21 -1.16 -10.76
C GLN A 181 -7.40 -2.15 -11.60
N LYS A 182 -6.98 -1.73 -12.80
CA LYS A 182 -6.18 -2.56 -13.72
C LYS A 182 -4.73 -2.06 -13.85
N LEU A 183 -4.37 -0.97 -13.19
CA LEU A 183 -3.05 -0.38 -13.30
C LEU A 183 -1.99 -1.33 -12.73
N LYS A 184 -0.92 -1.50 -13.49
CA LYS A 184 0.29 -2.21 -13.09
C LYS A 184 1.49 -1.27 -13.18
N ASP A 185 2.40 -1.37 -12.22
CA ASP A 185 3.62 -0.62 -12.24
C ASP A 185 4.53 -1.23 -13.32
N LYS A 186 4.85 -0.42 -14.33
CA LYS A 186 5.63 -0.85 -15.50
C LYS A 186 7.04 -1.31 -15.10
N GLN A 187 7.55 -0.87 -13.95
CA GLN A 187 8.93 -1.10 -13.49
C GLN A 187 9.04 -2.20 -12.41
N PHE A 188 7.92 -2.78 -11.95
CA PHE A 188 7.95 -3.84 -10.94
C PHE A 188 8.52 -5.17 -11.46
N GLY A 189 8.30 -5.48 -12.75
CA GLY A 189 8.70 -6.77 -13.35
C GLY A 189 7.77 -7.93 -12.98
N LYS A 190 8.19 -9.17 -13.24
CA LYS A 190 7.44 -10.38 -12.87
C LYS A 190 7.90 -10.85 -11.49
N VAL A 191 6.95 -11.04 -10.58
CA VAL A 191 7.18 -11.74 -9.30
C VAL A 191 6.57 -13.12 -9.38
N THR A 192 7.29 -14.11 -8.88
CA THR A 192 6.84 -15.48 -8.75
C THR A 192 5.68 -15.52 -7.75
N LEU A 193 4.45 -15.70 -8.24
CA LEU A 193 3.23 -15.71 -7.42
C LEU A 193 3.01 -17.03 -6.68
N PHE A 194 3.65 -18.09 -7.14
CA PHE A 194 3.58 -19.41 -6.54
C PHE A 194 4.89 -20.15 -6.81
N TYR A 195 5.26 -21.05 -5.90
CA TYR A 195 6.37 -21.96 -6.10
C TYR A 195 5.81 -23.28 -6.59
N ALA A 196 6.31 -23.77 -7.72
CA ALA A 196 5.97 -25.10 -8.20
C ALA A 196 6.44 -26.13 -7.17
N HIS A 197 5.56 -27.07 -6.86
CA HIS A 197 5.78 -28.12 -5.87
C HIS A 197 4.93 -29.33 -6.26
N ASP A 198 5.21 -30.47 -5.65
CA ASP A 198 4.45 -31.70 -5.86
C ASP A 198 3.96 -32.19 -4.50
N ASN A 199 2.65 -32.29 -4.34
CA ASN A 199 2.01 -32.75 -3.11
C ASN A 199 1.55 -34.20 -3.25
N PRO A 200 1.44 -34.95 -2.13
CA PRO A 200 0.84 -36.28 -2.14
C PRO A 200 -0.55 -36.30 -2.79
N GLU A 201 -1.01 -37.45 -3.29
CA GLU A 201 -2.34 -37.51 -3.88
C GLU A 201 -3.45 -37.24 -2.85
N ALA A 202 -4.25 -36.20 -3.09
CA ALA A 202 -5.44 -35.89 -2.32
C ALA A 202 -6.61 -35.40 -3.20
N THR A 203 -7.82 -35.65 -2.74
CA THR A 203 -9.02 -34.95 -3.21
C THR A 203 -9.12 -33.63 -2.44
N VAL A 204 -9.18 -32.52 -3.17
CA VAL A 204 -9.27 -31.18 -2.57
C VAL A 204 -10.61 -30.53 -2.88
N GLU A 205 -11.26 -30.01 -1.85
CA GLU A 205 -12.62 -29.48 -1.92
C GLU A 205 -12.71 -28.16 -1.15
N THR A 206 -13.51 -27.24 -1.67
CA THR A 206 -13.82 -25.97 -1.00
C THR A 206 -15.18 -25.46 -1.41
N GLN A 207 -15.85 -24.78 -0.49
CA GLN A 207 -17.07 -24.00 -0.74
C GLN A 207 -16.74 -22.58 -1.24
N ILE A 208 -15.49 -22.14 -1.08
CA ILE A 208 -15.03 -20.81 -1.46
C ILE A 208 -14.89 -20.75 -2.97
N MET A 209 -15.66 -19.86 -3.60
CA MET A 209 -15.65 -19.69 -5.05
C MET A 209 -14.28 -19.18 -5.52
N PRO A 210 -13.63 -19.85 -6.48
CA PRO A 210 -12.35 -19.40 -7.01
C PRO A 210 -12.52 -18.18 -7.92
N TYR A 211 -11.59 -17.25 -7.84
CA TYR A 211 -11.44 -16.19 -8.82
C TYR A 211 -10.83 -16.75 -10.11
N LYS A 212 -11.62 -16.77 -11.19
CA LYS A 212 -11.20 -17.25 -12.51
C LYS A 212 -10.57 -18.65 -12.43
N GLN A 213 -9.37 -18.84 -13.00
CA GLN A 213 -8.67 -20.11 -13.04
C GLN A 213 -7.87 -20.46 -11.78
N TYR A 214 -7.83 -19.60 -10.75
CA TYR A 214 -7.01 -19.76 -9.54
C TYR A 214 -7.71 -20.66 -8.50
N THR A 215 -7.84 -21.94 -8.85
CA THR A 215 -8.57 -22.94 -8.05
C THR A 215 -7.70 -23.59 -6.97
N LEU A 216 -8.34 -24.10 -5.91
CA LEU A 216 -7.66 -24.83 -4.83
C LEU A 216 -6.88 -26.04 -5.37
N ARG A 217 -7.44 -26.73 -6.38
CA ARG A 217 -6.80 -27.87 -7.04
C ARG A 217 -5.49 -27.51 -7.72
N LYS A 218 -5.43 -26.38 -8.43
CA LYS A 218 -4.17 -25.93 -9.07
C LYS A 218 -3.15 -25.49 -8.04
N ALA A 219 -3.60 -24.86 -6.95
CA ALA A 219 -2.74 -24.51 -5.83
C ALA A 219 -2.11 -25.75 -5.20
N TYR A 220 -2.91 -26.78 -4.92
CA TYR A 220 -2.45 -28.02 -4.32
C TYR A 220 -1.50 -28.81 -5.22
N LYS A 221 -1.66 -28.75 -6.55
CA LYS A 221 -0.73 -29.41 -7.48
C LYS A 221 0.55 -28.61 -7.75
N GLY A 222 0.73 -27.45 -7.12
CA GLY A 222 1.83 -26.53 -7.45
C GLY A 222 1.80 -26.01 -8.89
N GLU A 223 0.65 -26.04 -9.57
CA GLU A 223 0.48 -25.48 -10.91
C GLU A 223 0.21 -23.96 -10.88
N SER A 224 -0.34 -23.47 -9.77
CA SER A 224 -0.67 -22.05 -9.55
C SER A 224 -0.89 -21.76 -8.05
N PHE A 225 -1.67 -20.73 -7.72
CA PHE A 225 -2.13 -20.41 -6.36
C PHE A 225 -3.67 -20.43 -6.30
N PHE A 226 -4.22 -20.41 -5.08
CA PHE A 226 -5.66 -20.32 -4.84
C PHE A 226 -6.05 -18.87 -4.56
N TRP A 227 -7.06 -18.36 -5.27
CA TRP A 227 -7.64 -17.04 -5.00
C TRP A 227 -9.13 -17.22 -4.72
N GLY A 228 -9.50 -17.27 -3.44
CA GLY A 228 -10.90 -17.37 -3.02
C GLY A 228 -11.61 -16.01 -3.02
N LEU A 229 -12.89 -16.00 -3.39
CA LEU A 229 -13.75 -14.83 -3.35
C LEU A 229 -14.71 -14.89 -2.16
N LEU A 230 -14.78 -13.81 -1.39
CA LEU A 230 -15.81 -13.56 -0.36
C LEU A 230 -16.01 -14.74 0.60
N PRO A 231 -14.96 -15.22 1.30
CA PRO A 231 -15.12 -16.32 2.25
C PRO A 231 -16.15 -15.98 3.33
N GLN A 232 -17.05 -16.91 3.63
CA GLN A 232 -18.09 -16.77 4.63
C GLN A 232 -17.80 -17.62 5.88
N PRO A 233 -18.39 -17.27 7.04
CA PRO A 233 -18.34 -18.12 8.22
C PRO A 233 -18.84 -19.54 7.89
N GLY A 234 -17.99 -20.55 8.13
CA GLY A 234 -18.29 -21.96 7.85
C GLY A 234 -17.70 -22.51 6.55
N ASP A 235 -17.13 -21.67 5.68
CA ASP A 235 -16.38 -22.13 4.51
C ASP A 235 -15.10 -22.86 4.93
N ASN A 236 -14.75 -23.94 4.21
CA ASN A 236 -13.60 -24.77 4.53
C ASN A 236 -12.74 -25.09 3.30
N LEU A 237 -11.44 -25.30 3.53
CA LEU A 237 -10.53 -25.96 2.58
C LEU A 237 -10.30 -27.39 3.08
N LYS A 238 -10.79 -28.38 2.35
CA LYS A 238 -10.68 -29.80 2.72
C LYS A 238 -9.67 -30.50 1.82
N PHE A 239 -8.75 -31.23 2.44
CA PHE A 239 -7.75 -32.05 1.77
C PHE A 239 -7.91 -33.49 2.26
N LYS A 240 -8.35 -34.39 1.38
CA LYS A 240 -8.53 -35.82 1.69
C LYS A 240 -7.48 -36.63 0.97
N PHE A 241 -6.39 -36.95 1.67
CA PHE A 241 -5.31 -37.77 1.13
C PHE A 241 -5.81 -39.19 0.82
N LYS A 242 -5.40 -39.74 -0.34
CA LYS A 242 -5.82 -41.08 -0.74
C LYS A 242 -5.18 -42.18 0.10
N ARG A 243 -4.01 -41.90 0.69
CA ARG A 243 -3.29 -42.80 1.60
C ARG A 243 -2.93 -42.02 2.87
N PRO A 244 -2.81 -42.70 4.02
CA PRO A 244 -2.26 -42.08 5.22
C PRO A 244 -0.87 -41.50 4.93
N ILE A 245 -0.65 -40.26 5.33
CA ILE A 245 0.65 -39.59 5.18
C ILE A 245 1.11 -39.07 6.54
N PHE A 246 2.42 -39.00 6.71
CA PHE A 246 3.04 -38.35 7.86
C PHE A 246 3.22 -36.87 7.54
N ILE A 247 2.70 -35.98 8.39
CA ILE A 247 2.88 -34.53 8.26
C ILE A 247 3.96 -34.13 9.27
N GLN A 248 5.09 -33.63 8.77
CA GLN A 248 6.17 -33.06 9.58
C GLN A 248 5.94 -31.57 9.82
#